data_AF-A0A9Q3IRH0-F1
#
_entry.id   AF-A0A9Q3IRH0-F1
#
_cell.length_a   1.000
_cell.length_b   1.000
_cell.length_c   1.000
_cell.angle_alpha   90.00
_cell.angle_beta   90.00
_cell.angle_gamma   90.00
#
_symmetry.space_group_name_H-M   'P 1'
#
loop_
_entity.id
_entity.type
_entity.pdbx_description
1 polymer ?
#
loop_
_entity_poly.entity_id
_entity_poly.type
_entity_poly.pdbx_seq_one_letter_code
_entity_poly.pdbx_strand_id
1 'polypeptide(L)'
;MADSFAYAKDKWDKSQVTPDFKVGDFVLVSTTNFNNIKGCRKLKDFFSGPFVIKDLHEENAIEVELSEELSNKHPTFPVSLMKPYESGDA
;
A
#
# COMPACT_ATOMS: atom_id res chain seq x y z
N MET A 1 20.30 -20.03 -19.17
CA MET A 1 20.13 -19.36 -17.86
C MET A 1 19.54 -17.96 -18.00
N ALA A 2 19.75 -17.24 -19.12
CA ALA A 2 19.11 -15.96 -19.39
C ALA A 2 17.57 -16.05 -19.54
N ASP A 3 17.04 -17.16 -20.08
CA ASP A 3 15.60 -17.33 -20.33
C ASP A 3 14.76 -17.41 -19.04
N SER A 4 15.31 -17.94 -17.94
CA SER A 4 14.58 -18.08 -16.68
C SER A 4 14.31 -16.74 -16.01
N PHE A 5 15.25 -15.79 -16.10
CA PHE A 5 15.07 -14.43 -15.58
C PHE A 5 14.07 -13.64 -16.42
N ALA A 6 14.12 -13.78 -17.75
CA ALA A 6 13.17 -13.14 -18.65
C ALA A 6 11.74 -13.64 -18.41
N TYR A 7 11.57 -14.96 -18.25
CA TYR A 7 10.28 -15.56 -17.91
C TYR A 7 9.71 -15.06 -16.57
N ALA A 8 10.54 -14.99 -15.52
CA ALA A 8 10.11 -14.51 -14.21
C ALA A 8 9.67 -13.04 -14.26
N LYS A 9 10.41 -12.19 -14.99
CA LYS A 9 10.09 -10.77 -15.18
C LYS A 9 8.76 -10.58 -15.92
N ASP A 10 8.60 -11.21 -17.08
CA ASP A 10 7.38 -11.11 -17.89
C ASP A 10 6.13 -11.55 -17.12
N LYS A 11 6.24 -12.65 -16.36
CA LYS A 11 5.16 -13.12 -15.49
C LYS A 11 4.83 -12.12 -14.38
N TRP A 12 5.86 -11.53 -13.76
CA TRP A 12 5.72 -10.55 -12.70
C TRP A 12 5.01 -9.29 -13.21
N ASP A 13 5.52 -8.70 -14.29
CA ASP A 13 5.00 -7.48 -14.90
C ASP A 13 3.52 -7.64 -15.31
N LYS A 14 3.12 -8.82 -15.82
CA LYS A 14 1.71 -9.12 -16.15
C LYS A 14 0.79 -9.25 -14.95
N SER A 15 1.32 -9.65 -13.79
CA SER A 15 0.53 -9.86 -12.58
C SER A 15 0.35 -8.60 -11.75
N GLN A 16 1.21 -7.60 -11.94
CA GLN A 16 1.15 -6.32 -11.25
C GLN A 16 0.19 -5.39 -11.99
N VAL A 17 -1.08 -5.40 -11.58
CA VAL A 17 -2.05 -4.39 -12.02
C VAL A 17 -2.04 -3.28 -10.99
N THR A 18 -1.49 -2.12 -11.37
CA THR A 18 -1.52 -0.92 -10.52
C THR A 18 -2.92 -0.30 -10.58
N PRO A 19 -3.61 -0.11 -9.45
CA PRO A 19 -4.85 0.63 -9.42
C PRO A 19 -4.62 2.11 -9.80
N ASP A 20 -5.58 2.71 -10.49
CA ASP A 20 -5.56 4.15 -10.74
C ASP A 20 -5.93 4.90 -9.45
N PHE A 21 -4.94 5.51 -8.80
CA PHE A 21 -5.13 6.32 -7.60
C PHE A 21 -5.26 7.80 -7.95
N LYS A 22 -6.18 8.52 -7.27
CA LYS A 22 -6.30 9.98 -7.39
C LYS A 22 -6.14 10.65 -6.03
N VAL A 23 -5.67 11.89 -6.06
CA VAL A 23 -5.64 12.75 -4.87
C VAL A 23 -7.06 12.95 -4.35
N GLY A 24 -7.26 12.73 -3.05
CA GLY A 24 -8.55 12.78 -2.39
C GLY A 24 -9.27 11.43 -2.27
N ASP A 25 -8.79 10.37 -2.91
CA ASP A 25 -9.36 9.03 -2.73
C ASP A 25 -8.98 8.44 -1.36
N PHE A 26 -9.82 7.54 -0.86
CA PHE A 26 -9.55 6.75 0.33
C PHE A 26 -8.77 5.49 -0.02
N VAL A 27 -7.70 5.24 0.72
CA VAL A 27 -6.84 4.07 0.53
C VAL A 27 -6.51 3.41 1.86
N LEU A 28 -6.33 2.10 1.81
CA LEU A 28 -5.86 1.28 2.90
C LEU A 28 -4.34 1.04 2.76
N VAL A 29 -3.59 1.17 3.85
CA VAL A 29 -2.13 0.95 3.86
C VAL A 29 -1.78 -0.39 4.52
N SER A 30 -0.94 -1.20 3.87
CA SER A 30 -0.54 -2.51 4.39
C SER A 30 0.30 -2.42 5.67
N THR A 31 -0.09 -3.17 6.69
CA THR A 31 0.59 -3.24 8.00
C THR A 31 1.76 -4.24 8.02
N THR A 32 2.11 -4.82 6.88
CA THR A 32 3.14 -5.87 6.78
C THR A 32 4.48 -5.41 7.36
N ASN A 33 4.85 -4.17 7.08
CA ASN A 33 6.12 -3.55 7.51
C ASN A 33 5.99 -2.71 8.79
N PHE A 34 4.84 -2.75 9.45
CA PHE A 34 4.59 -1.97 10.65
C PHE A 34 5.01 -2.77 11.88
N ASN A 35 6.18 -2.43 12.43
CA ASN A 35 6.74 -3.08 13.62
C ASN A 35 6.17 -2.55 14.96
N ASN A 36 5.46 -1.42 14.93
CA ASN A 36 4.98 -0.73 16.14
C ASN A 36 3.48 -0.93 16.43
N ILE A 37 2.77 -1.68 15.59
CA ILE A 37 1.37 -2.01 15.85
C ILE A 37 1.36 -3.06 16.96
N LYS A 38 0.76 -2.71 18.09
CA LYS A 38 0.65 -3.59 19.26
C LYS A 38 -0.31 -4.74 18.92
N GLY A 39 0.11 -5.99 19.18
CA GLY A 39 -0.75 -7.17 19.02
C GLY A 39 -0.05 -8.41 18.49
N CYS A 40 -0.78 -9.53 18.46
CA CYS A 40 -0.30 -10.78 17.88
C CYS A 40 -0.36 -10.70 16.35
N ARG A 41 0.73 -11.06 15.65
CA ARG A 41 0.85 -11.02 14.18
C ARG A 41 -0.28 -11.72 13.42
N LYS A 42 -0.94 -12.72 14.03
CA LYS A 42 -2.05 -13.46 13.40
C LYS A 42 -3.41 -12.78 13.53
N LEU A 43 -3.58 -11.91 14.53
CA LEU A 43 -4.83 -11.24 14.84
C LEU A 43 -4.83 -9.78 14.40
N LYS A 44 -3.69 -9.27 13.91
CA LYS A 44 -3.61 -7.91 13.37
C LYS A 44 -4.23 -7.87 11.98
N ASP A 45 -4.90 -6.76 11.70
CA ASP A 45 -5.38 -6.49 10.35
C ASP A 45 -4.20 -6.29 9.40
N PHE A 46 -4.30 -6.87 8.21
CA PHE A 46 -3.27 -6.75 7.17
C PHE A 46 -3.19 -5.35 6.57
N PHE A 47 -4.26 -4.57 6.74
CA PHE A 47 -4.40 -3.21 6.26
C PHE A 47 -4.88 -2.31 7.40
N SER A 48 -4.37 -1.09 7.42
CA SER A 48 -4.77 -0.06 8.38
C SER A 48 -5.45 1.06 7.63
N GLY A 49 -6.58 1.51 8.20
CA GLY A 49 -7.26 2.80 8.00
C GLY A 49 -7.66 3.15 6.57
N PRO A 50 -8.85 3.71 6.33
CA PRO A 50 -9.02 4.57 5.16
C PRO A 50 -8.24 5.87 5.42
N PHE A 51 -7.13 6.05 4.71
CA PHE A 51 -6.36 7.28 4.68
C PHE A 51 -6.65 8.04 3.39
N VAL A 52 -6.61 9.36 3.44
CA VAL A 52 -6.82 10.20 2.26
C VAL A 52 -5.49 10.38 1.55
N ILE A 53 -5.48 10.19 0.23
CA ILE A 53 -4.32 10.53 -0.60
C ILE A 53 -4.17 12.04 -0.66
N LYS A 54 -3.02 12.53 -0.21
CA LYS A 54 -2.67 13.95 -0.21
C LYS A 54 -1.90 14.35 -1.47
N ASP A 55 -0.96 13.53 -1.89
CA ASP A 55 -0.18 13.77 -3.10
C ASP A 55 0.26 12.46 -3.76
N LEU A 56 0.45 12.49 -5.08
CA LEU A 56 0.96 11.39 -5.87
C LEU A 56 2.39 11.74 -6.29
N HIS A 57 3.37 11.05 -5.71
CA HIS A 57 4.77 11.21 -6.06
C HIS A 57 5.15 10.23 -7.18
N GLU A 58 5.28 10.76 -8.38
CA GLU A 58 5.61 9.99 -9.59
C GLU A 58 4.71 8.75 -9.76
N GLU A 59 5.22 7.68 -10.37
CA GLU A 59 4.42 6.48 -10.70
C GLU A 59 4.30 5.48 -9.55
N ASN A 60 5.17 5.56 -8.52
CA ASN A 60 5.36 4.46 -7.59
C ASN A 60 5.22 4.85 -6.11
N ALA A 61 5.04 6.12 -5.78
CA ALA A 61 4.95 6.58 -4.40
C ALA A 61 3.71 7.48 -4.19
N ILE A 62 3.02 7.27 -3.08
CA ILE A 62 1.82 8.02 -2.73
C ILE A 62 1.97 8.54 -1.31
N GLU A 63 1.71 9.82 -1.11
CA GLU A 63 1.65 10.46 0.20
C GLU A 63 0.21 10.42 0.72
N VAL A 64 0.03 9.86 1.92
CA VAL A 64 -1.26 9.79 2.60
C VAL A 64 -1.25 10.58 3.90
N GLU A 65 -2.43 11.08 4.27
CA GLU A 65 -2.63 11.69 5.57
C GLU A 65 -2.82 10.60 6.63
N LEU A 66 -1.78 10.40 7.45
CA LEU A 66 -1.81 9.41 8.54
C LEU A 66 -2.46 9.99 9.80
N SER A 67 -3.26 9.16 10.48
CA SER A 67 -3.80 9.46 11.81
C SER A 67 -2.69 9.63 12.85
N GLU A 68 -2.96 10.38 13.93
CA GLU A 68 -1.99 10.68 14.99
C GLU A 68 -1.29 9.44 15.57
N GLU A 69 -1.99 8.29 15.62
CA GLU A 69 -1.42 7.03 16.10
C GLU A 69 -0.25 6.51 15.24
N LEU A 70 -0.25 6.87 13.95
CA LEU A 70 0.75 6.49 12.97
C LEU A 70 1.63 7.66 12.51
N SER A 71 1.50 8.83 13.13
CA SER A 71 2.27 10.05 12.84
C SER A 71 3.79 9.87 12.90
N ASN A 72 4.27 8.88 13.68
CA ASN A 72 5.69 8.51 13.75
C ASN A 72 6.20 7.74 12.51
N LYS A 73 5.32 7.42 11.54
CA LYS A 73 5.67 6.77 10.29
C LYS A 73 5.75 7.80 9.17
N HIS A 74 6.60 7.50 8.20
CA HIS A 74 6.69 8.31 6.99
C HIS A 74 5.36 8.21 6.22
N PRO A 75 4.74 9.33 5.81
CA PRO A 75 3.43 9.36 5.16
C PRO A 75 3.45 8.86 3.71
N THR A 76 4.64 8.77 3.10
CA THR A 76 4.79 8.25 1.73
C THR A 76 5.00 6.74 1.73
N PHE A 77 4.16 6.03 0.99
CA PHE A 77 4.27 4.57 0.79
C PHE A 77 4.29 4.22 -0.70
N PRO A 78 4.91 3.08 -1.07
CA PRO A 78 4.84 2.59 -2.43
C PRO A 78 3.43 2.07 -2.78
N VAL A 79 3.04 2.21 -4.06
CA VAL A 79 1.71 1.78 -4.56
C VAL A 79 1.41 0.30 -4.28
N SER A 80 2.44 -0.55 -4.24
CA SER A 80 2.30 -1.99 -3.97
C SER A 80 1.85 -2.31 -2.54
N LEU A 81 1.97 -1.36 -1.62
CA LEU A 81 1.51 -1.49 -0.24
C LEU A 81 0.17 -0.79 0.00
N MET A 82 -0.44 -0.24 -1.05
CA MET A 82 -1.74 0.43 -0.98
C MET A 82 -2.83 -0.41 -1.64
N LYS A 83 -4.02 -0.35 -1.05
CA LYS A 83 -5.25 -0.93 -1.61
C LYS A 83 -6.31 0.18 -1.69
N PRO A 84 -7.06 0.32 -2.79
CA PRO A 84 -8.21 1.22 -2.83
C PRO A 84 -9.24 0.80 -1.77
N TYR A 85 -9.84 1.79 -1.10
CA TYR A 85 -10.88 1.53 -0.11
C TYR A 85 -12.23 1.28 -0.78
N GLU A 86 -12.83 0.11 -0.54
CA GLU A 86 -14.19 -0.22 -1.00
C GLU A 86 -15.17 -0.20 0.18
N SER A 87 -16.44 0.15 -0.05
CA SER A 87 -17.42 0.31 1.05
C SER A 87 -17.71 -0.97 1.85
N GLY A 88 -17.21 -2.13 1.41
CA GLY A 88 -17.29 -3.41 2.13
C GLY A 88 -16.12 -3.71 3.06
N ASP A 89 -15.07 -2.87 3.07
CA ASP A 89 -13.90 -2.99 3.95
C ASP A 89 -14.07 -2.23 5.29
N ALA A 90 -15.27 -1.69 5.57
CA ALA A 90 -15.62 -0.91 6.76
C ALA A 90 -16.03 -1.76 7.98
#